data_AF-A0A7S4MVS7-F1
#
_entry.id   AF-A0A7S4MVS7-F1
#
_cell.length_a   1.000
_cell.length_b   1.000
_cell.length_c   1.000
_cell.angle_alpha   90.00
_cell.angle_beta   90.00
_cell.angle_gamma   90.00
#
_symmetry.space_group_name_H-M   'P 1'
#
loop_
_entity.id
_entity.type
_entity.pdbx_description
1 polymer ?
#
loop_
_entity_poly.entity_id
_entity_poly.type
_entity_poly.pdbx_seq_one_letter_code
_entity_poly.pdbx_strand_id
1 'polypeptide(L)'
;KAFESVFGCVTCLPGCFTMYRIISEDDVPLISNDDVFAQYSRNDIESLHEKNLYHLGEDRMLTTLLLMCFPDMSLSFVPEAKCWTIVPHTFRILLSQRRRWINSTFHNMWELLKVEGLCGVCCFSMKTVVAADMIATMVLPASFLYAVYFVYTVIVQGTAMSETLVVIYAVTIGCQMLVFLLRSRWDYLLWFFMYLIFGVPVFFFILPVYSFWNMDDLSWGQTRQVAAEKGKSPGELISDEPASDEPLEPAASAEQGESGRGLEAAADPELGRDAAAAVSAAGKESPSSTKEVAQKSAVVPGSDQ
;
A
#
# COMPACT_ATOMS: atom_id res chain seq x y z
N LYS A 1 9.73 -4.08 0.08
CA LYS A 1 10.37 -2.79 0.43
C LYS A 1 11.84 -2.97 0.79
N ALA A 2 12.22 -3.53 1.95
CA ALA A 2 13.63 -3.78 2.27
C ALA A 2 14.35 -4.64 1.21
N PHE A 3 13.71 -5.72 0.73
CA PHE A 3 14.23 -6.54 -0.36
C PHE A 3 14.43 -5.74 -1.66
N GLU A 4 13.42 -4.96 -2.07
CA GLU A 4 13.48 -4.14 -3.30
C GLU A 4 14.55 -3.05 -3.21
N SER A 5 14.79 -2.50 -2.02
CA SER A 5 15.84 -1.53 -1.77
C SER A 5 17.24 -2.07 -2.08
N VAL A 6 17.44 -3.39 -1.99
CA VAL A 6 18.71 -4.05 -2.39
C VAL A 6 18.91 -3.98 -3.91
N PHE A 7 17.82 -3.92 -4.68
CA PHE A 7 17.84 -3.70 -6.13
C PHE A 7 17.94 -2.21 -6.49
N GLY A 8 18.07 -1.30 -5.51
CA GLY A 8 18.29 0.12 -5.75
C GLY A 8 17.04 0.93 -6.12
N CYS A 9 15.87 0.30 -6.22
CA CYS A 9 14.60 1.02 -6.42
C CYS A 9 13.41 0.24 -5.84
N VAL A 10 12.56 0.95 -5.11
CA VAL A 10 11.27 0.46 -4.63
C VAL A 10 10.20 0.65 -5.72
N THR A 11 9.28 -0.30 -5.89
CA THR A 11 8.30 -0.25 -6.99
C THR A 11 6.93 0.33 -6.61
N CYS A 12 6.74 0.70 -5.35
CA CYS A 12 5.44 1.15 -4.83
C CYS A 12 5.65 1.93 -3.53
N LEU A 13 5.08 3.14 -3.47
CA LEU A 13 5.06 3.99 -2.28
C LEU A 13 3.70 3.85 -1.60
N PRO A 14 3.65 3.80 -0.26
CA PRO A 14 2.38 3.86 0.46
C PRO A 14 1.76 5.26 0.31
N GLY A 15 0.43 5.33 0.26
CA GLY A 15 -0.28 6.62 0.21
C GLY A 15 -0.08 7.51 1.44
N CYS A 16 0.37 6.93 2.57
CA CYS A 16 0.77 7.65 3.78
C CYS A 16 2.22 7.34 4.10
N PHE A 17 2.90 8.25 4.82
CA PHE A 17 4.31 8.08 5.22
C PHE A 17 5.29 7.99 4.04
N THR A 18 5.04 8.82 3.03
CA THR A 18 5.91 8.99 1.87
C THR A 18 6.29 10.46 1.75
N MET A 19 7.55 10.71 1.42
CA MET A 19 8.04 12.04 1.07
C MET A 19 8.31 12.08 -0.43
N TYR A 20 7.82 13.12 -1.09
CA TYR A 20 8.06 13.34 -2.51
C TYR A 20 8.93 14.56 -2.70
N ARG A 21 9.86 14.46 -3.64
CA ARG A 21 10.52 15.62 -4.22
C ARG A 21 9.52 16.32 -5.15
N ILE A 22 9.31 17.62 -4.97
CA ILE A 22 8.36 18.38 -5.80
C ILE A 22 9.02 18.83 -7.12
N ILE A 23 10.28 19.25 -7.04
CA ILE A 23 11.07 19.79 -8.17
C ILE A 23 12.39 19.03 -8.27
N SER A 24 12.76 18.60 -9.47
CA SER A 24 14.04 17.96 -9.79
C SER A 24 15.23 18.93 -9.62
N GLU A 25 16.45 18.42 -9.72
CA GLU A 25 17.67 19.24 -9.75
C GLU A 25 17.72 20.14 -11.00
N ASP A 26 17.07 19.72 -12.09
CA ASP A 26 16.95 20.47 -13.35
C ASP A 26 15.70 21.38 -13.41
N ASP A 27 15.14 21.80 -12.26
CA ASP A 27 13.94 22.65 -12.14
C ASP A 27 12.65 22.07 -12.77
N VAL A 28 12.62 20.77 -13.05
CA VAL A 28 11.43 20.08 -13.58
C VAL A 28 10.47 19.71 -12.45
N PRO A 29 9.18 20.13 -12.49
CA PRO A 29 8.19 19.66 -11.53
C PRO A 29 7.90 18.16 -11.73
N LEU A 30 7.88 17.38 -10.66
CA LEU A 30 7.72 15.92 -10.74
C LEU A 30 6.24 15.51 -10.66
N ILE A 31 5.56 15.81 -9.56
CA ILE A 31 4.14 15.45 -9.38
C ILE A 31 3.23 16.29 -10.28
N SER A 32 3.54 17.59 -10.40
CA SER A 32 2.77 18.53 -11.22
C SER A 32 3.23 18.56 -12.68
N ASN A 33 4.02 17.58 -13.12
CA ASN A 33 4.37 17.42 -14.52
C ASN A 33 3.10 17.17 -15.36
N ASP A 34 3.03 17.76 -16.56
CA ASP A 34 1.87 17.62 -17.43
C ASP A 34 1.56 16.15 -17.78
N ASP A 35 2.58 15.31 -18.00
CA ASP A 35 2.39 13.89 -18.34
C ASP A 35 1.83 13.08 -17.17
N VAL A 36 2.33 13.36 -15.96
CA VAL A 36 1.85 12.72 -14.73
C VAL A 36 0.44 13.19 -14.43
N PHE A 37 0.20 14.50 -14.48
CA PHE A 37 -1.10 15.10 -14.17
C PHE A 37 -2.17 14.66 -15.16
N ALA A 38 -1.89 14.65 -16.47
CA ALA A 38 -2.83 14.23 -17.49
C ALA A 38 -3.29 12.79 -17.30
N GLN A 39 -2.38 11.89 -16.92
CA GLN A 39 -2.74 10.49 -16.66
C GLN A 39 -3.43 10.31 -15.31
N TYR A 40 -2.93 10.94 -14.25
CA TYR A 40 -3.46 10.79 -12.89
C TYR A 40 -4.86 11.39 -12.73
N SER A 41 -5.15 12.49 -13.44
CA SER A 41 -6.44 13.20 -13.37
C SER A 41 -7.55 12.59 -14.24
N ARG A 42 -7.30 11.44 -14.90
CA ARG A 42 -8.29 10.75 -15.73
C ARG A 42 -9.49 10.28 -14.93
N ASN A 43 -10.67 10.64 -15.41
CA ASN A 43 -11.97 10.23 -14.85
C ASN A 43 -12.77 9.32 -15.81
N ASP A 44 -12.28 9.17 -17.05
CA ASP A 44 -12.84 8.34 -18.12
C ASP A 44 -12.44 6.86 -17.93
N ILE A 45 -12.86 6.26 -16.81
CA ILE A 45 -12.42 4.93 -16.39
C ILE A 45 -13.52 3.91 -16.66
N GLU A 46 -13.36 3.13 -17.73
CA GLU A 46 -14.38 2.16 -18.16
C GLU A 46 -14.07 0.73 -17.73
N SER A 47 -12.80 0.32 -17.88
CA SER A 47 -12.39 -1.07 -17.67
C SER A 47 -12.30 -1.43 -16.19
N LEU A 48 -12.53 -2.71 -15.86
CA LEU A 48 -12.39 -3.20 -14.48
C LEU A 48 -10.95 -3.03 -13.97
N HIS A 49 -9.98 -3.22 -14.89
CA HIS A 49 -8.57 -3.04 -14.60
C HIS A 49 -8.27 -1.60 -14.18
N GLU A 50 -8.65 -0.61 -15.00
CA GLU A 50 -8.44 0.80 -14.68
C GLU A 50 -9.22 1.19 -13.42
N LYS A 51 -10.44 0.71 -13.22
CA LYS A 51 -11.19 0.97 -11.97
C LYS A 51 -10.44 0.52 -10.73
N ASN A 52 -9.79 -0.64 -10.77
CA ASN A 52 -8.97 -1.13 -9.66
C ASN A 52 -7.65 -0.34 -9.48
N LEU A 53 -7.08 0.20 -10.55
CA LEU A 53 -5.90 1.08 -10.47
C LEU A 53 -6.27 2.44 -9.86
N TYR A 54 -7.22 3.14 -10.47
CA TYR A 54 -7.51 4.54 -10.19
C TYR A 54 -8.39 4.75 -8.95
N HIS A 55 -9.37 3.87 -8.67
CA HIS A 55 -10.27 4.07 -7.52
C HIS A 55 -9.81 3.35 -6.25
N LEU A 56 -9.03 2.28 -6.37
CA LEU A 56 -8.64 1.44 -5.23
C LEU A 56 -7.15 1.53 -4.89
N GLY A 57 -6.30 1.89 -5.87
CA GLY A 57 -4.84 1.85 -5.80
C GLY A 57 -4.15 3.13 -6.24
N GLU A 58 -4.80 4.28 -6.05
CA GLU A 58 -4.31 5.61 -6.45
C GLU A 58 -2.83 5.84 -6.06
N ASP A 59 -2.44 5.45 -4.85
CA ASP A 59 -1.07 5.57 -4.34
C ASP A 59 -0.04 4.77 -5.16
N ARG A 60 -0.41 3.54 -5.53
CA ARG A 60 0.42 2.67 -6.37
C ARG A 60 0.46 3.15 -7.81
N MET A 61 -0.68 3.61 -8.32
CA MET A 61 -0.79 4.16 -9.65
C MET A 61 0.14 5.37 -9.78
N LEU A 62 0.07 6.33 -8.84
CA LEU A 62 0.96 7.51 -8.84
C LEU A 62 2.43 7.08 -8.87
N THR A 63 2.77 6.09 -8.04
CA THR A 63 4.14 5.55 -8.01
C THR A 63 4.57 5.01 -9.37
N THR A 64 3.68 4.24 -10.03
CA THR A 64 3.94 3.66 -11.33
C THR A 64 4.12 4.73 -12.40
N LEU A 65 3.30 5.79 -12.40
CA LEU A 65 3.47 6.93 -13.31
C LEU A 65 4.80 7.64 -13.11
N LEU A 66 5.19 7.91 -11.86
CA LEU A 66 6.46 8.57 -11.58
C LEU A 66 7.64 7.76 -12.12
N LEU A 67 7.60 6.43 -12.01
CA LEU A 67 8.62 5.55 -12.57
C LEU A 67 8.59 5.51 -14.11
N MET A 68 7.43 5.69 -14.75
CA MET A 68 7.32 5.78 -16.21
C MET A 68 7.81 7.12 -16.77
N CYS A 69 7.43 8.23 -16.13
CA CYS A 69 7.76 9.58 -16.58
C CYS A 69 9.22 9.97 -16.27
N PHE A 70 9.79 9.43 -15.19
CA PHE A 70 11.13 9.78 -14.73
C PHE A 70 12.01 8.53 -14.53
N PRO A 71 12.41 7.85 -15.62
CA PRO A 71 13.16 6.58 -15.56
C PRO A 71 14.56 6.74 -14.93
N ASP A 72 15.13 7.94 -14.95
CA ASP A 72 16.45 8.23 -14.36
C ASP A 72 16.40 8.48 -12.85
N MET A 73 15.20 8.53 -12.25
CA MET A 73 15.00 8.73 -10.83
C MET A 73 14.62 7.42 -10.14
N SER A 74 14.98 7.28 -8.86
CA SER A 74 14.69 6.09 -8.08
C SER A 74 13.90 6.40 -6.81
N LEU A 75 13.16 5.39 -6.37
CA LEU A 75 12.40 5.44 -5.13
C LEU A 75 13.14 4.66 -4.06
N SER A 76 13.33 5.29 -2.90
CA SER A 76 14.11 4.74 -1.80
C SER A 76 13.25 4.39 -0.59
N PHE A 77 13.66 3.37 0.15
CA PHE A 77 13.06 2.99 1.43
C PHE A 77 14.03 3.35 2.56
N VAL A 78 13.56 4.13 3.53
CA VAL A 78 14.33 4.53 4.71
C VAL A 78 13.87 3.70 5.92
N PRO A 79 14.65 2.71 6.39
CA PRO A 79 14.23 1.81 7.46
C PRO A 79 14.09 2.51 8.83
N GLU A 80 14.74 3.65 9.04
CA GLU A 80 14.66 4.45 10.26
C GLU A 80 13.34 5.24 10.36
N ALA A 81 12.64 5.44 9.24
CA ALA A 81 11.37 6.15 9.22
C ALA A 81 10.28 5.31 9.93
N LYS A 82 9.77 5.82 11.05
CA LYS A 82 8.75 5.15 11.87
C LYS A 82 7.40 5.85 11.75
N CYS A 83 6.35 5.05 11.67
CA CYS A 83 4.98 5.53 11.71
C CYS A 83 4.09 4.62 12.54
N TRP A 84 3.06 5.21 13.15
CA TRP A 84 2.05 4.49 13.91
C TRP A 84 0.73 4.57 13.16
N THR A 85 0.01 3.45 13.13
CA THR A 85 -1.31 3.37 12.51
C THR A 85 -2.20 2.46 13.34
N ILE A 86 -3.50 2.71 13.25
CA ILE A 86 -4.51 1.87 13.86
C ILE A 86 -4.76 0.66 12.95
N VAL A 87 -4.73 -0.53 13.53
CA VAL A 87 -5.01 -1.79 12.82
C VAL A 87 -6.51 -2.09 12.79
N PRO A 88 -7.01 -2.86 11.82
CA PRO A 88 -8.41 -3.29 11.82
C PRO A 88 -8.78 -4.07 13.09
N HIS A 89 -9.78 -3.59 13.83
CA HIS A 89 -10.26 -4.25 15.05
C HIS A 89 -11.35 -5.31 14.82
N THR A 90 -11.91 -5.40 13.60
CA THR A 90 -12.91 -6.41 13.25
C THR A 90 -12.56 -7.10 11.93
N PHE A 91 -12.96 -8.37 11.81
CA PHE A 91 -12.70 -9.16 10.62
C PHE A 91 -13.31 -8.55 9.35
N ARG A 92 -14.50 -7.93 9.45
CA ARG A 92 -15.14 -7.25 8.31
C ARG A 92 -14.32 -6.08 7.78
N ILE A 93 -13.74 -5.27 8.68
CA ILE A 93 -12.87 -4.15 8.30
C ILE A 93 -11.58 -4.69 7.67
N LEU A 94 -10.98 -5.74 8.25
CA LEU A 94 -9.81 -6.40 7.68
C LEU A 94 -10.08 -6.94 6.27
N LEU A 95 -11.22 -7.60 6.08
CA LEU A 95 -11.63 -8.19 4.81
C LEU A 95 -11.82 -7.11 3.73
N SER A 96 -12.52 -6.02 4.06
CA SER A 96 -12.69 -4.88 3.16
C SER A 96 -11.36 -4.20 2.81
N GLN A 97 -10.46 -4.03 3.78
CA GLN A 97 -9.14 -3.46 3.55
C GLN A 97 -8.30 -4.34 2.61
N ARG A 98 -8.25 -5.65 2.90
CA ARG A 98 -7.42 -6.59 2.16
C ARG A 98 -7.94 -6.84 0.75
N ARG A 99 -9.26 -6.86 0.54
CA ARG A 99 -9.87 -6.88 -0.80
C ARG A 99 -9.31 -5.77 -1.68
N ARG A 100 -9.42 -4.53 -1.21
CA ARG A 100 -8.91 -3.35 -1.93
C ARG A 100 -7.42 -3.44 -2.21
N TRP A 101 -6.63 -3.84 -1.21
CA TRP A 101 -5.18 -3.92 -1.35
C TRP A 101 -4.74 -5.02 -2.30
N ILE A 102 -5.34 -6.20 -2.24
CA ILE A 102 -5.00 -7.32 -3.11
C ILE A 102 -5.40 -7.01 -4.56
N ASN A 103 -6.62 -6.51 -4.77
CA ASN A 103 -7.12 -6.21 -6.12
C ASN A 103 -6.30 -5.10 -6.80
N SER A 104 -6.06 -3.98 -6.10
CA SER A 104 -5.21 -2.90 -6.63
C SER A 104 -3.77 -3.35 -6.87
N THR A 105 -3.22 -4.21 -5.99
CA THR A 105 -1.85 -4.71 -6.14
C THR A 105 -1.71 -5.57 -7.39
N PHE A 106 -2.66 -6.47 -7.67
CA PHE A 106 -2.64 -7.31 -8.87
C PHE A 106 -2.61 -6.46 -10.16
N HIS A 107 -3.54 -5.51 -10.27
CA HIS A 107 -3.62 -4.64 -11.45
C HIS A 107 -2.43 -3.67 -11.55
N ASN A 108 -1.91 -3.18 -10.42
CA ASN A 108 -0.70 -2.35 -10.45
C ASN A 108 0.55 -3.14 -10.83
N MET A 109 0.70 -4.38 -10.37
CA MET A 109 1.81 -5.25 -10.78
C MET A 109 1.81 -5.46 -12.29
N TRP A 110 0.63 -5.60 -12.90
CA TRP A 110 0.50 -5.69 -14.35
C TRP A 110 1.03 -4.43 -15.06
N GLU A 111 0.71 -3.22 -14.57
CA GLU A 111 1.26 -1.97 -15.12
C GLU A 111 2.76 -1.82 -14.87
N LEU A 112 3.26 -2.23 -13.70
CA LEU A 112 4.68 -2.21 -13.37
C LEU A 112 5.53 -3.06 -14.34
N LEU A 113 4.98 -4.14 -14.89
CA LEU A 113 5.71 -4.95 -15.89
C LEU A 113 5.97 -4.17 -17.19
N LYS A 114 5.12 -3.19 -17.51
CA LYS A 114 5.25 -2.33 -18.69
C LYS A 114 6.25 -1.19 -18.50
N VAL A 115 6.55 -0.80 -17.26
CA VAL A 115 7.53 0.25 -16.94
C VAL A 115 8.91 -0.13 -17.45
N GLU A 116 9.52 0.68 -18.30
CA GLU A 116 10.89 0.48 -18.77
C GLU A 116 11.90 0.98 -17.72
N GLY A 117 13.12 0.44 -17.70
CA GLY A 117 14.17 0.97 -16.82
C GLY A 117 14.14 0.55 -15.35
N LEU A 118 13.26 -0.39 -14.93
CA LEU A 118 13.32 -0.93 -13.57
C LEU A 118 14.68 -1.60 -13.30
N CYS A 119 15.37 -1.17 -12.24
CA CYS A 119 16.71 -1.63 -11.88
C CYS A 119 16.76 -3.16 -11.67
N GLY A 120 17.90 -3.79 -11.93
CA GLY A 120 18.09 -5.24 -11.76
C GLY A 120 19.47 -5.55 -11.19
N VAL A 121 19.59 -6.66 -10.47
CA VAL A 121 20.87 -7.14 -9.94
C VAL A 121 21.17 -8.49 -10.57
N CYS A 122 22.30 -8.59 -11.27
CA CYS A 122 22.78 -9.81 -11.95
C CYS A 122 21.74 -10.42 -12.91
N CYS A 123 21.43 -11.71 -12.77
CA CYS A 123 20.54 -12.47 -13.67
C CYS A 123 19.04 -12.25 -13.41
N PHE A 124 18.68 -11.47 -12.38
CA PHE A 124 17.28 -11.23 -12.01
C PHE A 124 16.92 -9.75 -12.16
N SER A 125 16.11 -9.46 -13.18
CA SER A 125 15.49 -8.14 -13.33
C SER A 125 14.40 -7.96 -12.28
N MET A 126 14.20 -6.73 -11.78
CA MET A 126 13.07 -6.42 -10.91
C MET A 126 11.72 -6.76 -11.56
N LYS A 127 11.62 -6.71 -12.91
CA LYS A 127 10.44 -7.20 -13.63
C LYS A 127 10.18 -8.68 -13.39
N THR A 128 11.21 -9.51 -13.35
CA THR A 128 11.08 -10.94 -13.07
C THR A 128 10.59 -11.17 -11.64
N VAL A 129 11.08 -10.39 -10.68
CA VAL A 129 10.61 -10.43 -9.28
C VAL A 129 9.13 -10.04 -9.19
N VAL A 130 8.73 -8.94 -9.82
CA VAL A 130 7.33 -8.48 -9.84
C VAL A 130 6.42 -9.52 -10.50
N ALA A 131 6.84 -10.09 -11.63
CA ALA A 131 6.09 -11.15 -12.31
C ALA A 131 5.97 -12.41 -11.44
N ALA A 132 7.05 -12.82 -10.77
CA ALA A 132 7.04 -13.96 -9.87
C ALA A 132 6.13 -13.73 -8.65
N ASP A 133 6.12 -12.52 -8.07
CA ASP A 133 5.24 -12.15 -6.97
C ASP A 133 3.76 -12.13 -7.39
N MET A 134 3.46 -11.58 -8.57
CA MET A 134 2.12 -11.62 -9.15
C MET A 134 1.64 -13.07 -9.36
N ILE A 135 2.48 -13.95 -9.90
CA ILE A 135 2.13 -15.37 -10.08
C ILE A 135 1.97 -16.07 -8.72
N ALA A 136 2.88 -15.81 -7.78
CA ALA A 136 2.84 -16.41 -6.45
C ALA A 136 1.54 -16.06 -5.70
N THR A 137 1.09 -14.80 -5.78
CA THR A 137 -0.18 -14.37 -5.15
C THR A 137 -1.40 -15.03 -5.77
N MET A 138 -1.41 -15.30 -7.09
CA MET A 138 -2.49 -16.04 -7.75
C MET A 138 -2.50 -17.53 -7.39
N VAL A 139 -1.31 -18.14 -7.22
CA VAL A 139 -1.16 -19.58 -6.92
C VAL A 139 -1.32 -19.88 -5.42
N LEU A 140 -1.28 -18.86 -4.56
CA LEU A 140 -1.30 -19.01 -3.11
C LEU A 140 -2.53 -19.78 -2.56
N PRO A 141 -3.78 -19.53 -3.01
CA PRO A 141 -4.93 -20.28 -2.50
C PRO A 141 -4.90 -21.76 -2.88
N ALA A 142 -4.49 -22.05 -4.11
CA ALA A 142 -4.33 -23.43 -4.56
C ALA A 142 -3.21 -24.13 -3.76
N SER A 143 -2.10 -23.44 -3.53
CA SER A 143 -0.98 -23.96 -2.72
C SER A 143 -1.41 -24.31 -1.30
N PHE A 144 -2.27 -23.49 -0.68
CA PHE A 144 -2.84 -23.79 0.63
C PHE A 144 -3.69 -25.07 0.60
N LEU A 145 -4.56 -25.25 -0.39
CA LEU A 145 -5.36 -26.47 -0.52
C LEU A 145 -4.49 -27.72 -0.74
N TYR A 146 -3.45 -27.61 -1.57
CA TYR A 146 -2.48 -28.69 -1.75
C TYR A 146 -1.72 -29.02 -0.47
N ALA A 147 -1.34 -28.01 0.32
CA ALA A 147 -0.70 -28.24 1.62
C ALA A 147 -1.63 -28.98 2.60
N VAL A 148 -2.91 -28.59 2.69
CA VAL A 148 -3.90 -29.29 3.52
C VAL A 148 -4.13 -30.72 3.05
N TYR A 149 -4.27 -30.92 1.73
CA TYR A 149 -4.43 -32.25 1.15
C TYR A 149 -3.21 -33.13 1.40
N PHE A 150 -2.01 -32.58 1.25
CA PHE A 150 -0.76 -33.28 1.55
C PHE A 150 -0.76 -33.77 3.00
N VAL A 151 -1.01 -32.88 3.97
CA VAL A 151 -1.12 -33.23 5.40
C VAL A 151 -2.15 -34.34 5.64
N TYR A 152 -3.31 -34.27 4.99
CA TYR A 152 -4.33 -35.33 5.07
C TYR A 152 -3.80 -36.69 4.60
N THR A 153 -3.10 -36.75 3.46
CA THR A 153 -2.54 -38.02 2.95
C THR A 153 -1.48 -38.59 3.90
N VAL A 154 -0.65 -37.74 4.51
CA VAL A 154 0.36 -38.18 5.50
C VAL A 154 -0.30 -38.83 6.71
N ILE A 155 -1.27 -38.12 7.30
CA ILE A 155 -1.84 -38.48 8.61
C ILE A 155 -2.82 -39.65 8.47
N VAL A 156 -3.67 -39.63 7.44
CA VAL A 156 -4.79 -40.58 7.31
C VAL A 156 -4.41 -41.78 6.46
N GLN A 157 -3.68 -41.57 5.37
CA GLN A 157 -3.34 -42.64 4.42
C GLN A 157 -1.97 -43.26 4.71
N GLY A 158 -1.16 -42.65 5.58
CA GLY A 158 0.18 -43.15 5.92
C GLY A 158 1.12 -43.19 4.71
N THR A 159 0.92 -42.31 3.73
CA THR A 159 1.76 -42.28 2.52
C THR A 159 3.20 -41.94 2.89
N ALA A 160 4.16 -42.62 2.25
CA ALA A 160 5.57 -42.32 2.45
C ALA A 160 5.87 -40.91 1.93
N MET A 161 6.50 -40.09 2.77
CA MET A 161 6.87 -38.72 2.43
C MET A 161 8.02 -38.71 1.43
N SER A 162 7.92 -37.91 0.37
CA SER A 162 9.08 -37.61 -0.46
C SER A 162 10.13 -36.90 0.39
N GLU A 163 11.34 -37.47 0.44
CA GLU A 163 12.46 -36.90 1.19
C GLU A 163 12.74 -35.46 0.74
N THR A 164 12.61 -35.17 -0.55
CA THR A 164 12.79 -33.83 -1.12
C THR A 164 11.81 -32.81 -0.52
N LEU A 165 10.53 -33.17 -0.36
CA LEU A 165 9.54 -32.25 0.22
C LEU A 165 9.85 -31.98 1.69
N VAL A 166 10.22 -33.00 2.45
CA VAL A 166 10.59 -32.85 3.87
C VAL A 166 11.79 -31.91 4.00
N VAL A 167 12.81 -32.06 3.15
CA VAL A 167 13.99 -31.19 3.15
C VAL A 167 13.60 -29.74 2.82
N ILE A 168 12.78 -29.51 1.79
CA ILE A 168 12.36 -28.15 1.40
C ILE A 168 11.57 -27.46 2.53
N TYR A 169 10.60 -28.16 3.14
CA TYR A 169 9.83 -27.60 4.25
C TYR A 169 10.70 -27.37 5.50
N ALA A 170 11.62 -28.29 5.81
CA ALA A 170 12.55 -28.15 6.92
C ALA A 170 13.47 -26.94 6.75
N VAL A 171 14.00 -26.71 5.54
CA VAL A 171 14.80 -25.52 5.24
C VAL A 171 13.98 -24.24 5.37
N THR A 172 12.75 -24.23 4.85
CA THR A 172 11.88 -23.04 4.87
C THR A 172 11.48 -22.65 6.31
N ILE A 173 11.00 -23.63 7.10
CA ILE A 173 10.64 -23.41 8.51
C ILE A 173 11.89 -23.12 9.33
N GLY A 174 12.99 -23.83 9.08
CA GLY A 174 14.27 -23.66 9.78
C GLY A 174 14.86 -22.26 9.58
N CYS A 175 14.80 -21.71 8.36
CA CYS A 175 15.21 -20.34 8.08
C CYS A 175 14.37 -19.34 8.88
N GLN A 176 13.04 -19.52 8.92
CA GLN A 176 12.15 -18.67 9.71
C GLN A 176 12.43 -18.74 11.21
N MET A 177 12.71 -19.95 11.72
CA MET A 177 13.11 -20.17 13.11
C MET A 177 14.47 -19.54 13.43
N LEU A 178 15.43 -19.57 12.50
CA LEU A 178 16.74 -18.94 12.69
C LEU A 178 16.61 -17.43 12.85
N VAL A 179 15.82 -16.77 12.00
CA VAL A 179 15.55 -15.32 12.11
C VAL A 179 14.92 -14.99 13.47
N PHE A 180 13.98 -15.83 13.94
CA PHE A 180 13.37 -15.69 15.25
C PHE A 180 14.41 -15.82 16.38
N LEU A 181 15.27 -16.83 16.34
CA LEU A 181 16.31 -17.07 17.34
C LEU A 181 17.31 -15.92 17.40
N LEU A 182 17.73 -15.39 16.25
CA LEU A 182 18.65 -14.25 16.17
C LEU A 182 18.07 -12.97 16.78
N ARG A 183 16.75 -12.79 16.71
CA ARG A 183 16.06 -11.62 17.28
C ARG A 183 15.74 -11.78 18.78
N SER A 184 15.87 -12.98 19.34
CA SER A 184 15.74 -13.32 20.77
C SER A 184 14.49 -12.74 21.48
N ARG A 185 13.34 -12.73 20.81
CA ARG A 185 12.07 -12.24 21.36
C ARG A 185 11.06 -13.36 21.54
N TRP A 186 11.12 -14.00 22.71
CA TRP A 186 10.30 -15.16 23.07
C TRP A 186 8.79 -14.92 23.04
N ASP A 187 8.34 -13.68 23.25
CA ASP A 187 6.93 -13.31 23.19
C ASP A 187 6.28 -13.62 21.84
N TYR A 188 7.04 -13.57 20.74
CA TYR A 188 6.52 -13.86 19.41
C TYR A 188 6.29 -15.35 19.13
N LEU A 189 6.77 -16.25 20.00
CA LEU A 189 6.67 -17.70 19.77
C LEU A 189 5.21 -18.17 19.88
N LEU A 190 4.47 -17.67 20.87
CA LEU A 190 3.04 -17.93 21.01
C LEU A 190 2.25 -17.35 19.82
N TRP A 191 2.55 -16.10 19.44
CA TRP A 191 1.90 -15.44 18.30
C TRP A 191 2.20 -16.14 16.98
N PHE A 192 3.39 -16.71 16.82
CA PHE A 192 3.77 -17.50 15.65
C PHE A 192 2.88 -18.74 15.52
N PHE A 193 2.65 -19.49 16.59
CA PHE A 193 1.75 -20.64 16.54
C PHE A 193 0.29 -20.25 16.28
N MET A 194 -0.18 -19.17 16.91
CA MET A 194 -1.52 -18.64 16.60
C MET A 194 -1.65 -18.23 15.13
N TYR A 195 -0.62 -17.58 14.57
CA TYR A 195 -0.59 -17.22 13.17
C TYR A 195 -0.55 -18.46 12.27
N LEU A 196 0.22 -19.49 12.62
CA LEU A 196 0.31 -20.73 11.84
C LEU A 196 -1.05 -21.44 11.75
N ILE A 197 -1.80 -21.51 12.85
CA ILE A 197 -3.07 -22.24 12.92
C ILE A 197 -4.22 -21.40 12.35
N PHE A 198 -4.35 -20.14 12.77
CA PHE A 198 -5.51 -19.30 12.41
C PHE A 198 -5.17 -18.29 11.32
N GLY A 199 -3.97 -17.73 11.34
CA GLY A 199 -3.52 -16.73 10.37
C GLY A 199 -3.34 -17.30 8.98
N VAL A 200 -2.66 -18.45 8.82
CA VAL A 200 -2.37 -19.03 7.50
C VAL A 200 -3.64 -19.31 6.69
N PRO A 201 -4.69 -19.97 7.22
CA PRO A 201 -5.95 -20.13 6.47
C PRO A 201 -6.58 -18.80 6.06
N VAL A 202 -6.50 -17.77 6.92
CA VAL A 202 -7.05 -16.45 6.63
C VAL A 202 -6.26 -15.75 5.52
N PHE A 203 -4.93 -15.62 5.68
CA PHE A 203 -4.10 -14.84 4.78
C PHE A 203 -3.79 -15.54 3.46
N PHE A 204 -3.69 -16.87 3.43
CA PHE A 204 -3.28 -17.60 2.23
C PHE A 204 -4.47 -18.11 1.42
N PHE A 205 -5.65 -18.23 2.04
CA PHE A 205 -6.83 -18.75 1.37
C PHE A 205 -8.01 -17.79 1.42
N ILE A 206 -8.54 -17.47 2.60
CA ILE A 206 -9.80 -16.70 2.72
C ILE A 206 -9.67 -15.31 2.09
N LEU A 207 -8.64 -14.54 2.46
CA LEU A 207 -8.46 -13.17 1.99
C LEU A 207 -8.21 -13.12 0.47
N PRO A 208 -7.27 -13.90 -0.13
CA PRO A 208 -7.08 -13.85 -1.57
C PRO A 208 -8.30 -14.35 -2.35
N VAL A 209 -8.93 -15.46 -1.94
CA VAL A 209 -10.13 -15.99 -2.63
C VAL A 209 -11.26 -14.97 -2.60
N TYR A 210 -11.54 -14.37 -1.45
CA TYR A 210 -12.55 -13.31 -1.35
C TYR A 210 -12.20 -12.11 -2.22
N SER A 211 -10.93 -11.71 -2.25
CA SER A 211 -10.49 -10.55 -3.05
C SER A 211 -10.70 -10.78 -4.54
N PHE A 212 -10.23 -11.93 -5.05
CA PHE A 212 -10.39 -12.32 -6.45
C PHE A 212 -11.87 -12.56 -6.83
N TRP A 213 -12.68 -13.09 -5.92
CA TRP A 213 -14.12 -13.28 -6.15
C TRP A 213 -14.88 -11.96 -6.24
N ASN A 214 -14.44 -10.94 -5.50
CA ASN A 214 -15.05 -9.62 -5.43
C ASN A 214 -14.17 -8.54 -6.08
N MET A 215 -13.58 -8.84 -7.24
CA MET A 215 -12.74 -7.90 -7.99
C MET A 215 -13.50 -6.70 -8.56
N ASP A 216 -14.81 -6.85 -8.73
CA ASP A 216 -15.76 -5.83 -9.18
C ASP A 216 -16.30 -4.94 -8.05
N ASP A 217 -16.06 -5.30 -6.78
CA ASP A 217 -16.48 -4.49 -5.63
C ASP A 217 -15.49 -3.35 -5.33
N LEU A 218 -15.83 -2.18 -5.88
CA LEU A 218 -15.10 -0.92 -5.73
C LEU A 218 -15.51 -0.12 -4.48
N SER A 219 -16.28 -0.70 -3.55
CA SER A 219 -16.72 0.02 -2.36
C SER A 219 -15.54 0.47 -1.50
N TRP A 220 -15.62 1.71 -1.01
CA TRP A 220 -14.62 2.32 -0.12
C TRP A 220 -15.28 2.77 1.18
N GLY A 221 -14.54 2.75 2.29
CA GLY A 221 -14.98 3.42 3.52
C GLY A 221 -15.92 2.64 4.45
N GLN A 222 -15.90 1.30 4.44
CA GLN A 222 -16.58 0.49 5.49
C GLN A 222 -16.16 0.91 6.91
N THR A 223 -14.95 1.44 7.14
CA THR A 223 -14.56 2.01 8.45
C THR A 223 -15.38 3.25 8.84
N ARG A 224 -15.72 4.12 7.88
CA ARG A 224 -16.56 5.31 8.10
C ARG A 224 -18.04 4.94 8.21
N GLN A 225 -18.50 3.96 7.44
CA GLN A 225 -19.87 3.45 7.48
C GLN A 225 -20.15 2.65 8.76
N VAL A 226 -19.22 1.82 9.23
CA VAL A 226 -19.35 1.07 10.50
C VAL A 226 -19.27 2.00 11.72
N ALA A 227 -18.52 3.11 11.64
CA ALA A 227 -18.56 4.18 12.65
C ALA A 227 -19.94 4.87 12.67
N ALA A 228 -20.49 5.18 11.49
CA ALA A 228 -21.83 5.75 11.35
C ALA A 228 -22.95 4.81 11.82
N GLU A 229 -22.87 3.50 11.53
CA GLU A 229 -23.82 2.48 12.02
C GLU A 229 -23.80 2.34 13.55
N LYS A 230 -22.67 2.63 14.20
CA LYS A 230 -22.52 2.65 15.65
C LYS A 230 -22.74 4.02 16.30
N GLY A 231 -23.12 5.03 15.52
CA GLY A 231 -23.36 6.40 16.01
C GLY A 231 -22.13 7.08 16.63
N LYS A 232 -20.91 6.59 16.37
CA LYS A 232 -19.67 7.19 16.87
C LYS A 232 -19.03 8.06 15.79
N SER A 233 -18.59 9.26 16.16
CA SER A 233 -17.80 10.09 15.26
C SER A 233 -16.47 9.38 14.92
N PRO A 234 -15.92 9.52 13.70
CA PRO A 234 -14.66 8.88 13.33
C PRO A 234 -13.48 9.20 14.27
N GLY A 235 -13.54 10.31 15.02
CA GLY A 235 -12.56 10.71 16.02
C GLY A 235 -12.76 10.10 17.42
N GLU A 236 -13.97 9.67 17.78
CA GLU A 236 -14.24 9.00 19.08
C GLU A 236 -13.66 7.60 19.14
N LEU A 237 -13.65 6.87 18.03
CA LEU A 237 -12.98 5.56 17.94
C LEU A 237 -11.44 5.67 18.05
N ILE A 238 -10.89 6.87 17.85
CA ILE A 238 -9.45 7.17 17.94
C ILE A 238 -9.07 7.66 19.35
N SER A 239 -10.03 8.20 20.11
CA SER A 239 -9.80 8.79 21.45
C SER A 239 -10.16 7.87 22.61
N ASP A 240 -10.81 6.73 22.36
CA ASP A 240 -11.14 5.72 23.37
C ASP A 240 -9.94 4.83 23.79
N GLU A 241 -8.75 5.01 23.21
CA GLU A 241 -7.53 4.31 23.66
C GLU A 241 -6.70 5.18 24.63
N PRO A 242 -6.19 4.62 25.75
CA PRO A 242 -5.22 5.32 26.56
C PRO A 242 -4.00 5.61 25.70
N ALA A 243 -3.58 6.87 25.66
CA ALA A 243 -2.26 7.23 25.15
C ALA A 243 -1.26 6.27 25.81
N SER A 244 -0.49 5.55 25.01
CA SER A 244 0.61 4.76 25.53
C SER A 244 1.58 5.75 26.19
N ASP A 245 1.55 5.83 27.52
CA ASP A 245 2.49 6.55 28.37
C ASP A 245 3.89 5.89 28.34
N GLU A 246 4.35 5.40 27.19
CA GLU A 246 5.78 5.14 27.03
C GLU A 246 6.47 6.51 26.88
N PRO A 247 7.39 6.87 27.79
CA PRO A 247 8.18 8.07 27.62
C PRO A 247 8.90 7.98 26.28
N LEU A 248 8.71 9.00 25.44
CA LEU A 248 9.58 9.27 24.30
C LEU A 248 11.02 9.27 24.82
N GLU A 249 11.78 8.21 24.56
CA GLU A 249 13.22 8.26 24.81
C GLU A 249 13.76 9.39 23.94
N PRO A 250 14.37 10.44 24.54
CA PRO A 250 15.03 11.46 23.75
C PRO A 250 16.12 10.76 22.96
N ALA A 251 16.10 10.95 21.64
CA ALA A 251 17.15 10.48 20.75
C ALA A 251 18.49 10.84 21.39
N ALA A 252 19.24 9.81 21.82
CA ALA A 252 20.53 9.99 22.45
C ALA A 252 21.36 10.88 21.53
N SER A 253 21.82 11.98 22.14
CA SER A 253 22.70 13.00 21.58
C SER A 253 23.57 12.47 20.45
N ALA A 254 23.33 12.97 19.24
CA ALA A 254 24.25 12.80 18.12
C ALA A 254 25.61 13.37 18.55
N GLU A 255 26.57 12.48 18.83
CA GLU A 255 27.97 12.87 18.91
C GLU A 255 28.35 13.49 17.56
N GLN A 256 28.75 14.75 17.61
CA GLN A 256 29.36 15.47 16.51
C GLN A 256 30.68 14.77 16.15
N GLY A 257 30.61 13.87 15.16
CA GLY A 257 31.78 13.42 14.42
C GLY A 257 32.07 14.40 13.29
N GLU A 258 33.05 15.29 13.49
CA GLU A 258 33.61 16.15 12.45
C GLU A 258 34.19 15.30 11.30
N SER A 259 33.64 15.47 10.09
CA SER A 259 34.39 15.42 8.85
C SER A 259 33.62 16.19 7.77
N GLY A 260 34.09 17.39 7.43
CA GLY A 260 33.52 18.27 6.41
C GLY A 260 33.57 17.70 4.98
N ARG A 261 33.05 18.34 3.94
CA ARG A 261 32.66 19.74 3.72
C ARG A 261 31.65 19.81 2.57
N GLY A 262 30.75 20.80 2.63
CA GLY A 262 30.28 21.53 1.46
C GLY A 262 28.92 21.12 0.89
N LEU A 263 27.83 21.74 1.38
CA LEU A 263 26.87 22.52 0.58
C LEU A 263 25.85 23.16 1.55
N GLU A 264 26.08 24.41 1.96
CA GLU A 264 25.03 25.22 2.58
C GLU A 264 24.10 25.71 1.46
N ALA A 265 22.94 25.08 1.31
CA ALA A 265 21.80 25.67 0.62
C ALA A 265 20.83 26.18 1.70
N ALA A 266 20.72 27.50 1.81
CA ALA A 266 19.80 28.15 2.72
C ALA A 266 18.35 27.78 2.34
N ALA A 267 17.69 26.99 3.18
CA ALA A 267 16.25 26.79 3.09
C ALA A 267 15.55 28.06 3.63
N ASP A 268 14.82 28.75 2.77
CA ASP A 268 14.04 29.94 3.14
C ASP A 268 12.82 29.53 3.99
N PRO A 269 12.74 29.94 5.27
CA PRO A 269 11.67 29.56 6.18
C PRO A 269 10.31 30.17 5.82
N GLU A 270 10.22 31.12 4.88
CA GLU A 270 8.93 31.69 4.43
C GLU A 270 8.16 30.73 3.52
N LEU A 271 8.85 29.96 2.66
CA LEU A 271 8.22 29.04 1.71
C LEU A 271 7.46 27.89 2.41
N GLY A 272 7.94 27.44 3.57
CA GLY A 272 7.29 26.41 4.38
C GLY A 272 6.02 26.89 5.10
N ARG A 273 5.90 28.19 5.37
CA ARG A 273 4.71 28.78 6.00
C ARG A 273 3.57 28.97 5.00
N ASP A 274 3.90 29.37 3.77
CA ASP A 274 2.90 29.57 2.72
C ASP A 274 2.30 28.24 2.25
N ALA A 275 3.12 27.17 2.17
CA ALA A 275 2.64 25.82 1.91
C ALA A 275 1.69 25.30 3.01
N ALA A 276 2.00 25.57 4.28
CA ALA A 276 1.14 25.20 5.40
C ALA A 276 -0.18 25.99 5.43
N ALA A 277 -0.15 27.28 5.05
CA ALA A 277 -1.32 28.14 4.96
C ALA A 277 -2.25 27.73 3.79
N ALA A 278 -1.69 27.38 2.63
CA ALA A 278 -2.44 26.93 1.47
C ALA A 278 -3.20 25.61 1.73
N VAL A 279 -2.57 24.66 2.43
CA VAL A 279 -3.21 23.40 2.85
C VAL A 279 -4.32 23.65 3.88
N SER A 280 -4.17 24.64 4.76
CA SER A 280 -5.20 25.02 5.74
C SER A 280 -6.41 25.71 5.09
N ALA A 281 -6.20 26.47 4.00
CA ALA A 281 -7.27 27.13 3.26
C ALA A 281 -8.11 26.13 2.43
N ALA A 282 -7.46 25.16 1.79
CA ALA A 282 -8.15 24.13 0.98
C ALA A 282 -9.02 23.18 1.83
N GLY A 283 -8.72 23.00 3.12
CA GLY A 283 -9.49 22.16 4.03
C GLY A 283 -10.80 22.75 4.55
N LYS A 284 -11.12 24.02 4.25
CA LYS A 284 -12.32 24.72 4.80
C LYS A 284 -13.52 24.78 3.85
N GLU A 285 -13.39 24.41 2.59
CA GLU A 285 -14.53 24.37 1.67
C GLU A 285 -15.00 22.92 1.48
N SER A 286 -16.02 22.53 2.25
CA SER A 286 -16.85 21.36 1.97
C SER A 286 -18.22 21.84 1.48
N PRO A 287 -18.81 21.26 0.42
CA PRO A 287 -20.07 21.76 -0.14
C PRO A 287 -21.24 21.23 0.69
N SER A 288 -22.03 22.13 1.29
CA SER A 288 -23.34 21.78 1.83
C SER A 288 -24.45 22.69 1.27
N SER A 289 -25.48 22.03 0.76
CA SER A 289 -26.86 22.49 0.54
C SER A 289 -27.10 23.62 -0.47
N THR A 290 -27.60 23.25 -1.65
CA THR A 290 -28.73 24.00 -2.25
C THR A 290 -29.61 23.04 -3.05
N LYS A 291 -30.73 22.62 -2.46
CA LYS A 291 -31.90 22.12 -3.17
C LYS A 291 -33.06 23.06 -2.87
N GLU A 292 -33.79 23.37 -3.95
CA GLU A 292 -35.11 24.01 -4.07
C GLU A 292 -35.19 25.53 -3.81
N VAL A 293 -35.54 26.30 -4.85
CA VAL A 293 -36.92 26.76 -5.12
C VAL A 293 -37.10 27.04 -6.62
N ALA A 294 -38.30 26.78 -7.11
CA ALA A 294 -38.73 26.59 -8.49
C ALA A 294 -39.13 27.86 -9.29
N GLN A 295 -39.35 27.62 -10.59
CA GLN A 295 -40.32 28.26 -11.50
C GLN A 295 -40.22 29.77 -11.79
N LYS A 296 -39.97 30.12 -13.08
CA LYS A 296 -41.00 30.75 -13.96
C LYS A 296 -40.54 30.98 -15.41
N SER A 297 -41.47 30.63 -16.30
CA SER A 297 -41.82 31.20 -17.61
C SER A 297 -40.90 31.06 -18.83
N ALA A 298 -41.46 30.31 -19.78
CA ALA A 298 -41.23 30.31 -21.22
C ALA A 298 -41.41 31.69 -21.87
N VAL A 299 -40.61 31.99 -22.90
CA VAL A 299 -41.02 32.77 -24.09
C VAL A 299 -40.23 32.27 -25.32
N VAL A 300 -41.00 31.99 -26.38
CA VAL A 300 -40.63 31.58 -27.75
C VAL A 300 -39.99 32.76 -28.51
N PRO A 301 -39.17 32.53 -29.55
CA PRO A 301 -39.18 33.46 -30.68
C PRO A 301 -39.36 32.74 -32.02
N GLY A 302 -40.37 33.19 -32.75
CA GLY A 302 -40.57 32.88 -34.17
C GLY A 302 -41.62 33.82 -34.73
N SER A 303 -41.18 34.87 -35.43
CA SER A 303 -41.87 35.48 -36.57
C SER A 303 -41.02 36.61 -37.18
N ASP A 304 -40.58 36.37 -38.41
CA ASP A 304 -40.54 37.27 -39.57
C ASP A 304 -40.45 38.79 -39.34
N GLN A 305 -39.33 39.37 -39.80
CA GLN A 305 -39.28 40.44 -40.80
C GLN A 305 -37.97 40.37 -41.59
#